data_AF-A0A7X7SC47-F1
#
_entry.id   AF-A0A7X7SC47-F1
#
_cell.length_a   1.000
_cell.length_b   1.000
_cell.length_c   1.000
_cell.angle_alpha   90.00
_cell.angle_beta   90.00
_cell.angle_gamma   90.00
#
_symmetry.space_group_name_H-M   'P 1'
#
loop_
_entity.id
_entity.type
_entity.pdbx_description
1 polymer ?
#
loop_
_entity_poly.entity_id
_entity_poly.type
_entity_poly.pdbx_seq_one_letter_code
_entity_poly.pdbx_strand_id
1 'polypeptide(L)'
;MIIALLVICFSLYSFLGWVIEVVYRSSIQKTFVNAGFLQGFFVPIYGVVALFFVALDDISNEYPLIIQFILYVVVASALEYIIGLFAEKILHVQLWSYSDNRFNLHGRICLKYSLIWGGLGVFFIEILHPFVWEKVILLNVEQAYIIASILAVYFIIDFAYSISLGRKLGLLLETGYQRIITSDPFELEKWLRQEKRLVQAFSNIRKNMSVAISKKFENNLGVVLEQYKSILSLKNIDVKFLDDIEYIECVKDILEHPEFLKTKNFKHHQSSIFDHVLKVSFLAYKISRQRGWDYRSAARGGLLHDFFLYDWRDGNDPGRPTKNFHGFRHSKVALDNSLALFELNKVEQDIIIKHMWPLTPRIPKYKESFLVVFLDKYVATYEFWNKPKKK
;
A
#
# COMPACT_ATOMS: atom_id res chain seq x y z
N MET A 1 12.20 12.28 39.76
CA MET A 1 10.78 11.93 39.73
C MET A 1 10.08 12.47 38.48
N ILE A 2 10.04 13.78 38.25
CA ILE A 2 9.31 14.42 37.12
C ILE A 2 9.67 13.81 35.75
N ILE A 3 10.96 13.63 35.44
CA ILE A 3 11.40 13.02 34.17
C ILE A 3 10.79 11.62 33.97
N ALA A 4 10.72 10.80 35.01
CA ALA A 4 10.14 9.48 34.93
C ALA A 4 8.63 9.54 34.61
N LEU A 5 7.91 10.46 35.24
CA LEU A 5 6.48 10.68 34.96
C LEU A 5 6.25 11.17 33.53
N LEU A 6 7.12 12.04 33.00
CA LEU A 6 7.07 12.50 31.61
C LEU A 6 7.30 11.35 30.62
N VAL A 7 8.24 10.44 30.90
CA VAL A 7 8.46 9.22 30.07
C VAL A 7 7.22 8.33 30.07
N ILE A 8 6.58 8.15 31.22
CA ILE A 8 5.34 7.37 31.34
C ILE A 8 4.21 8.04 30.54
N CYS A 9 4.00 9.34 30.72
CA CYS A 9 3.01 10.13 29.98
C CYS A 9 3.25 10.05 28.47
N PHE A 10 4.49 10.30 28.02
CA PHE A 10 4.89 10.15 26.62
C PHE A 10 4.52 8.78 26.05
N SER A 11 4.79 7.72 26.81
CA SER A 11 4.52 6.35 26.40
C SER A 11 3.02 6.09 26.29
N LEU A 12 2.24 6.52 27.28
CA LEU A 12 0.77 6.39 27.28
C LEU A 12 0.14 7.15 26.12
N TYR A 13 0.56 8.39 25.87
CA TYR A 13 0.02 9.20 24.76
C TYR A 13 0.45 8.65 23.40
N SER A 14 1.66 8.13 23.28
CA SER A 14 2.11 7.41 22.07
C SER A 14 1.29 6.14 21.81
N PHE A 15 0.89 5.43 22.86
CA PHE A 15 0.01 4.26 22.77
C PHE A 15 -1.43 4.65 22.39
N LEU A 16 -2.00 5.69 23.01
CA LEU A 16 -3.33 6.19 22.66
C LEU A 16 -3.38 6.68 21.21
N GLY A 17 -2.33 7.38 20.76
CA GLY A 17 -2.15 7.75 19.35
C GLY A 17 -2.11 6.53 18.42
N TRP A 18 -1.45 5.45 18.85
CA TRP A 18 -1.46 4.19 18.12
C TRP A 18 -2.87 3.59 18.03
N VAL A 19 -3.65 3.60 19.11
CA VAL A 19 -5.05 3.12 19.09
C VAL A 19 -5.88 3.90 18.06
N ILE A 20 -5.79 5.24 18.07
CA ILE A 20 -6.49 6.11 17.12
C ILE A 20 -6.14 5.74 15.68
N GLU A 21 -4.84 5.63 15.38
CA GLU A 21 -4.35 5.30 14.04
C GLU A 21 -4.75 3.90 13.57
N VAL A 22 -4.68 2.90 14.45
CA VAL A 22 -5.09 1.53 14.13
C VAL A 22 -6.57 1.45 13.85
N VAL A 23 -7.42 2.09 14.67
CA VAL A 23 -8.87 2.13 14.45
C VAL A 23 -9.18 2.81 13.13
N TYR A 24 -8.57 3.97 12.86
CA TYR A 24 -8.76 4.72 11.61
C TYR A 24 -8.37 3.89 10.38
N ARG A 25 -7.14 3.37 10.35
CA ARG A 25 -6.63 2.63 9.18
C ARG A 25 -7.30 1.28 9.00
N SER A 26 -7.58 0.56 10.09
CA SER A 26 -8.24 -0.75 10.00
C SER A 26 -9.70 -0.62 9.54
N SER A 27 -10.39 0.46 9.93
CA SER A 27 -11.76 0.74 9.47
C SER A 27 -11.84 1.05 7.98
N ILE A 28 -10.82 1.74 7.44
CA ILE A 28 -10.69 2.05 6.02
C ILE A 28 -10.28 0.80 5.22
N GLN A 29 -9.29 0.05 5.70
CA GLN A 29 -8.73 -1.10 4.96
C GLN A 29 -9.53 -2.40 5.14
N LYS A 30 -10.47 -2.43 6.09
CA LYS A 30 -11.28 -3.61 6.47
C LYS A 30 -10.44 -4.81 6.89
N THR A 31 -9.23 -4.55 7.38
CA THR A 31 -8.27 -5.53 7.91
C THR A 31 -7.50 -4.86 9.03
N PHE A 32 -7.01 -5.62 10.00
CA PHE A 32 -6.13 -5.06 11.04
C PHE A 32 -4.83 -4.52 10.42
N VAL A 33 -4.50 -3.26 10.72
CA VAL A 33 -3.29 -2.59 10.24
C VAL A 33 -2.55 -2.02 11.45
N ASN A 34 -1.35 -2.53 11.73
CA ASN A 34 -0.45 -1.84 12.66
C ASN A 34 0.06 -0.55 11.99
N ALA A 35 -0.38 0.59 12.50
CA ALA A 35 -0.26 1.88 11.83
C ALA A 35 1.03 2.65 12.15
N GLY A 36 1.77 2.23 13.18
CA GLY A 36 2.97 2.94 13.64
C GLY A 36 4.22 2.66 12.81
N PHE A 37 5.17 3.59 12.84
CA PHE A 37 6.52 3.36 12.32
C PHE A 37 7.24 2.29 13.14
N LEU A 38 7.12 2.38 14.46
CA LEU A 38 7.61 1.38 15.40
C LEU A 38 6.91 0.02 15.19
N GLN A 39 7.61 -1.06 15.53
CA GLN A 39 7.04 -2.41 15.48
C GLN A 39 5.96 -2.59 16.57
N GLY A 40 6.19 -1.96 17.71
CA GLY A 40 5.32 -1.91 18.86
C GLY A 40 4.03 -1.11 18.67
N PHE A 41 3.27 -1.05 19.76
CA PHE A 41 1.97 -0.40 19.80
C PHE A 41 2.08 1.10 20.11
N PHE A 42 3.00 1.80 19.44
CA PHE A 42 3.30 3.19 19.75
C PHE A 42 3.47 4.02 18.48
N VAL A 43 2.90 5.24 18.49
CA VAL A 43 3.12 6.24 17.46
C VAL A 43 3.75 7.47 18.14
N PRO A 44 5.10 7.59 18.13
CA PRO A 44 5.83 8.58 18.92
C PRO A 44 5.41 10.04 18.71
N ILE A 45 4.94 10.41 17.52
CA ILE A 45 4.51 11.79 17.23
C ILE A 45 3.40 12.25 18.17
N TYR A 46 2.47 11.37 18.55
CA TYR A 46 1.40 11.71 19.49
C TYR A 46 1.96 11.97 20.88
N GLY A 47 2.95 11.19 21.34
CA GLY A 47 3.62 11.44 22.61
C GLY A 47 4.37 12.77 22.62
N VAL A 48 5.12 13.08 21.55
CA VAL A 48 5.84 14.36 21.44
C VAL A 48 4.85 15.53 21.41
N VAL A 49 3.85 15.48 20.54
CA VAL A 49 2.84 16.54 20.42
C VAL A 49 2.09 16.75 21.73
N ALA A 50 1.70 15.66 22.41
CA ALA A 50 1.04 15.73 23.71
C ALA A 50 1.90 16.43 24.77
N LEU A 51 3.19 16.11 24.88
CA LEU A 51 4.09 16.80 25.82
C LEU A 51 4.23 18.29 25.50
N PHE A 52 4.27 18.65 24.21
CA PHE A 52 4.28 20.05 23.78
C PHE A 52 2.95 20.76 24.09
N PHE A 53 1.82 20.07 24.00
CA PHE A 53 0.53 20.63 24.41
C PHE A 53 0.49 20.89 25.91
N VAL A 54 0.97 19.97 26.76
CA VAL A 54 1.07 20.20 28.21
C VAL A 54 1.94 21.42 28.51
N ALA A 55 3.12 21.52 27.91
CA ALA A 55 4.01 22.66 28.12
C ALA A 55 3.43 23.99 27.59
N LEU A 56 2.61 23.93 26.53
CA LEU A 56 1.95 25.10 25.96
C LEU A 56 0.74 25.53 26.82
N ASP A 57 0.05 24.58 27.44
CA ASP A 57 -1.11 24.84 28.30
C ASP A 57 -0.74 25.71 29.51
N ASP A 58 0.41 25.46 30.13
CA ASP A 58 0.96 26.27 31.22
C ASP A 58 1.04 27.78 30.89
N ILE A 59 1.11 28.13 29.59
CA ILE A 59 1.22 29.51 29.10
C ILE A 59 -0.08 29.98 28.43
N SER A 60 -0.89 29.05 27.91
CA SER A 60 -2.04 29.37 27.05
C SER A 60 -3.40 29.23 27.73
N ASN A 61 -3.46 28.63 28.92
CA ASN A 61 -4.70 28.39 29.67
C ASN A 61 -5.51 29.65 30.00
N GLU A 62 -4.87 30.81 30.15
CA GLU A 62 -5.55 32.09 30.40
C GLU A 62 -6.27 32.65 29.16
N TYR A 63 -5.94 32.16 27.96
CA TYR A 63 -6.54 32.65 26.72
C TYR A 63 -7.83 31.90 26.37
N PRO A 64 -8.75 32.53 25.62
CA PRO A 64 -9.94 31.87 25.11
C PRO A 64 -9.64 30.59 24.32
N LEU A 65 -10.54 29.60 24.40
CA LEU A 65 -10.39 28.28 23.78
C LEU A 65 -10.05 28.32 22.28
N ILE A 66 -10.53 29.34 21.56
CA ILE A 66 -10.21 29.54 20.14
C ILE A 66 -8.73 29.86 19.91
N ILE A 67 -8.09 30.60 20.82
CA ILE A 67 -6.66 30.91 20.75
C ILE A 67 -5.86 29.64 21.06
N GLN A 68 -6.22 28.91 22.11
CA GLN A 68 -5.59 27.62 22.44
C GLN A 68 -5.68 26.64 21.25
N PHE A 69 -6.86 26.51 20.64
CA PHE A 69 -7.06 25.71 19.44
C PHE A 69 -6.06 26.11 18.34
N ILE A 70 -5.95 27.40 18.01
CA ILE A 70 -5.02 27.88 16.98
C ILE A 70 -3.57 27.54 17.35
N LEU A 71 -3.17 27.74 18.61
CA LEU A 71 -1.83 27.40 19.08
C LEU A 71 -1.53 25.90 18.92
N TYR A 72 -2.47 25.03 19.29
CA TYR A 72 -2.33 23.58 19.10
C TYR A 72 -2.26 23.18 17.62
N VAL A 73 -3.06 23.81 16.75
CA VAL A 73 -2.96 23.62 15.29
C VAL A 73 -1.53 23.93 14.81
N VAL A 74 -0.98 25.08 15.21
CA VAL A 74 0.33 25.54 14.77
C VAL A 74 1.44 24.62 15.30
N VAL A 75 1.46 24.34 16.60
CA VAL A 75 2.51 23.52 17.24
C VAL A 75 2.50 22.09 16.70
N ALA A 76 1.34 21.44 16.62
CA ALA A 76 1.25 20.08 16.11
C ALA A 76 1.62 19.99 14.63
N SER A 77 1.17 20.95 13.80
CA SER A 77 1.53 20.99 12.37
C SER A 77 3.01 21.24 12.16
N ALA A 78 3.64 22.11 12.96
CA ALA A 78 5.08 22.35 12.90
C ALA A 78 5.87 21.09 13.29
N LEU A 79 5.48 20.41 14.37
CA LEU A 79 6.09 19.14 14.79
C LEU A 79 5.91 18.04 13.73
N GLU A 80 4.70 17.87 13.19
CA GLU A 80 4.43 16.89 12.13
C GLU A 80 5.29 17.15 10.90
N TYR A 81 5.41 18.42 10.50
CA TYR A 81 6.25 18.81 9.36
C TYR A 81 7.74 18.52 9.60
N ILE A 82 8.27 18.90 10.77
CA ILE A 82 9.67 18.68 11.15
C ILE A 82 9.98 17.18 11.25
N ILE A 83 9.14 16.40 11.93
CA ILE A 83 9.32 14.95 12.07
C ILE A 83 9.25 14.27 10.70
N GLY A 84 8.31 14.68 9.84
CA GLY A 84 8.23 14.18 8.47
C GLY A 84 9.49 14.47 7.65
N LEU A 85 10.04 15.69 7.75
CA LEU A 85 11.30 16.07 7.11
C LEU A 85 12.49 15.22 7.60
N PHE A 86 12.64 15.07 8.92
CA PHE A 86 13.72 14.28 9.49
C PHE A 86 13.61 12.80 9.11
N ALA A 87 12.39 12.23 9.18
CA ALA A 87 12.15 10.86 8.75
C ALA A 87 12.53 10.65 7.28
N GLU A 88 12.15 11.57 6.40
CA GLU A 88 12.51 11.48 4.98
C GLU A 88 14.03 11.57 4.75
N LYS A 89 14.73 12.45 5.45
CA LYS A 89 16.18 12.60 5.34
C LYS A 89 16.95 11.37 5.83
N ILE A 90 16.46 10.71 6.89
CA ILE A 90 17.11 9.54 7.48
C ILE A 90 16.75 8.27 6.69
N LEU A 91 15.47 8.14 6.30
CA LEU A 91 14.91 6.93 5.72
C LEU A 91 14.88 6.96 4.19
N HIS A 92 15.24 8.06 3.53
CA HIS A 92 15.17 8.22 2.07
C HIS A 92 13.77 7.97 1.49
N VAL A 93 12.73 8.02 2.32
CA VAL A 93 11.35 7.79 1.93
C VAL A 93 10.40 8.62 2.78
N GLN A 94 9.37 9.17 2.13
CA GLN A 94 8.25 9.80 2.83
C GLN A 94 7.35 8.72 3.45
N LEU A 95 7.21 8.75 4.77
CA LEU A 95 6.34 7.82 5.51
C LEU A 95 4.86 8.09 5.19
N TRP A 96 4.42 9.34 5.22
CA TRP A 96 3.06 9.76 4.85
C TRP A 96 3.11 10.89 3.83
N SER A 97 1.98 11.10 3.14
CA SER A 97 1.76 12.28 2.32
C SER A 97 0.30 12.67 2.24
N TYR A 98 0.09 13.98 2.27
CA TYR A 98 -1.15 14.69 2.03
C TYR A 98 -1.14 15.44 0.70
N SER A 99 -0.31 15.04 -0.28
CA SER A 99 -0.22 15.69 -1.59
C SER A 99 -1.57 15.73 -2.34
N ASP A 100 -2.43 14.74 -2.08
CA ASP A 100 -3.76 14.64 -2.68
C ASP A 100 -4.83 15.50 -1.93
N ASN A 101 -4.44 16.17 -0.83
CA ASN A 101 -5.31 17.05 -0.05
C ASN A 101 -5.13 18.52 -0.44
N ARG A 102 -6.22 19.29 -0.40
CA ARG A 102 -6.17 20.76 -0.58
C ARG A 102 -5.39 21.41 0.55
N PHE A 103 -4.73 22.53 0.23
CA PHE A 103 -3.92 23.31 1.18
C PHE A 103 -2.85 22.45 1.89
N ASN A 104 -2.20 21.56 1.13
CA ASN A 104 -1.05 20.81 1.61
C ASN A 104 0.23 21.63 1.46
N LEU A 105 1.18 21.44 2.39
CA LEU A 105 2.51 22.04 2.32
C LEU A 105 3.54 20.94 2.04
N HIS A 106 4.07 20.93 0.80
CA HIS A 106 5.00 19.91 0.30
C HIS A 106 4.52 18.46 0.52
N GLY A 107 3.20 18.25 0.63
CA GLY A 107 2.60 16.97 0.99
C GLY A 107 2.87 16.49 2.43
N ARG A 108 3.54 17.24 3.32
CA ARG A 108 3.89 16.76 4.68
C ARG A 108 2.82 17.04 5.73
N ILE A 109 2.08 18.14 5.56
CA ILE A 109 0.91 18.52 6.34
C ILE A 109 -0.17 19.06 5.40
N CYS A 110 -1.43 19.10 5.85
CA CYS A 110 -2.47 19.85 5.16
C CYS A 110 -3.49 20.41 6.15
N LEU A 111 -4.18 21.48 5.74
CA LEU A 111 -5.12 22.21 6.60
C LEU A 111 -6.16 21.31 7.28
N LYS A 112 -6.71 20.31 6.57
CA LYS A 112 -7.71 19.40 7.13
C LYS A 112 -7.21 18.69 8.39
N TYR A 113 -6.03 18.06 8.33
CA TYR A 113 -5.49 17.33 9.48
C TYR A 113 -4.86 18.27 10.52
N SER A 114 -4.34 19.42 10.10
CA SER A 114 -3.93 20.49 11.01
C SER A 114 -5.08 20.95 11.91
N LEU A 115 -6.29 21.13 11.38
CA LEU A 115 -7.48 21.48 12.18
C LEU A 115 -7.91 20.35 13.12
N ILE A 116 -7.78 19.08 12.68
CA ILE A 116 -8.03 17.91 13.53
C ILE A 116 -7.05 17.90 14.71
N TRP A 117 -5.77 18.21 14.48
CA TRP A 117 -4.79 18.36 15.56
C TRP A 117 -5.19 19.41 16.60
N GLY A 118 -5.73 20.56 16.16
CA GLY A 118 -6.24 21.58 17.07
C GLY A 118 -7.35 21.06 17.97
N GLY A 119 -8.33 20.36 17.39
CA GLY A 119 -9.45 19.79 18.13
C GLY A 119 -9.01 18.68 19.09
N LEU A 120 -8.06 17.84 18.64
CA LEU A 120 -7.42 16.82 19.49
C LEU A 120 -6.63 17.46 20.62
N GLY A 121 -5.96 18.60 20.40
CA GLY A 121 -5.22 19.32 21.43
C GLY A 121 -6.13 19.86 22.52
N VAL A 122 -7.22 20.51 22.15
CA VAL A 122 -8.22 20.99 23.11
C VAL A 122 -8.82 19.82 23.90
N PHE A 123 -9.28 18.77 23.22
CA PHE A 123 -9.80 17.58 23.90
C PHE A 123 -8.76 16.92 24.82
N PHE A 124 -7.51 16.88 24.37
CA PHE A 124 -6.41 16.30 25.13
C PHE A 124 -6.17 17.04 26.44
N ILE A 125 -6.06 18.37 26.41
CA ILE A 125 -5.78 19.19 27.58
C ILE A 125 -6.98 19.25 28.54
N GLU A 126 -8.18 19.44 28.03
CA GLU A 126 -9.38 19.63 28.87
C GLU A 126 -9.86 18.33 29.52
N ILE A 127 -9.60 17.17 28.89
CA ILE A 127 -10.22 15.90 29.30
C ILE A 127 -9.19 14.80 29.51
N LEU A 128 -8.36 14.51 28.50
CA LEU A 128 -7.52 13.30 28.54
C LEU A 128 -6.35 13.44 29.51
N HIS A 129 -5.64 14.57 29.47
CA HIS A 129 -4.44 14.80 30.25
C HIS A 129 -4.73 14.83 31.76
N PRO A 130 -5.74 15.58 32.27
CA PRO A 130 -6.07 15.58 33.69
C PRO A 130 -6.38 14.17 34.20
N PHE A 131 -7.19 13.41 33.46
CA PHE A 131 -7.55 12.03 33.80
C PHE A 131 -6.33 11.08 33.86
N VAL A 132 -5.38 11.23 32.95
CA VAL A 132 -4.15 10.43 32.95
C VAL A 132 -3.21 10.89 34.07
N TRP A 133 -3.08 12.20 34.26
CA TRP A 133 -2.18 12.80 35.24
C TRP A 133 -2.57 12.43 36.68
N GLU A 134 -3.87 12.46 37.00
CA GLU A 134 -4.41 12.02 38.30
C GLU A 134 -4.00 10.59 38.67
N LYS A 135 -3.79 9.72 37.68
CA LYS A 135 -3.36 8.33 37.91
C LYS A 135 -1.86 8.20 37.98
N VAL A 136 -1.15 8.92 37.11
CA VAL A 136 0.31 8.85 37.01
C VAL A 136 0.98 9.44 38.26
N ILE A 137 0.40 10.49 38.85
CA ILE A 137 0.95 11.14 40.06
C ILE A 137 0.80 10.28 41.33
N LEU A 138 -0.04 9.24 41.32
CA LEU A 138 -0.19 8.30 42.44
C LEU A 138 0.97 7.30 42.54
N LEU A 139 1.82 7.22 41.51
CA LEU A 139 2.99 6.35 41.53
C LEU A 139 4.02 6.86 42.53
N ASN A 140 4.52 5.94 43.37
CA ASN A 140 5.66 6.26 44.21
C ASN A 140 6.95 6.39 43.37
N VAL A 141 8.00 6.94 43.98
CA VAL A 141 9.27 7.24 43.29
C VAL A 141 9.86 5.99 42.63
N GLU A 142 9.91 4.88 43.36
CA GLU A 142 10.50 3.63 42.87
C GLU A 142 9.72 3.05 41.69
N GLN A 143 8.39 2.97 41.79
CA GLN A 143 7.50 2.52 40.72
C GLN A 143 7.68 3.38 39.46
N ALA A 144 7.70 4.71 39.62
CA ALA A 144 7.87 5.62 38.50
C ALA A 144 9.20 5.38 37.76
N TYR A 145 10.31 5.24 38.50
CA TYR A 145 11.61 4.97 37.88
C TYR A 145 11.68 3.59 37.21
N ILE A 146 11.13 2.54 37.83
CA ILE A 146 11.11 1.19 37.25
C ILE A 146 10.30 1.17 35.94
N ILE A 147 9.07 1.67 35.97
CA ILE A 147 8.18 1.70 34.81
C ILE A 147 8.80 2.56 33.69
N ALA A 148 9.29 3.76 34.01
CA ALA A 148 9.91 4.63 33.03
C ALA A 148 11.15 3.99 32.38
N SER A 149 11.98 3.29 33.16
CA SER A 149 13.18 2.61 32.65
C SER A 149 12.82 1.47 31.70
N ILE A 150 11.83 0.64 32.05
CA ILE A 150 11.34 -0.44 31.18
C ILE A 150 10.81 0.12 29.86
N LEU A 151 9.98 1.16 29.92
CA LEU A 151 9.42 1.81 28.73
C LEU A 151 10.51 2.46 27.87
N ALA A 152 11.48 3.14 28.49
CA ALA A 152 12.59 3.76 27.77
C ALA A 152 13.45 2.72 27.04
N VAL A 153 13.82 1.62 27.70
CA VAL A 153 14.59 0.53 27.08
C VAL A 153 13.81 -0.08 25.91
N TYR A 154 12.51 -0.33 26.10
CA TYR A 154 11.64 -0.83 25.04
C TYR A 154 11.63 0.12 23.82
N PHE A 155 11.41 1.42 24.04
CA PHE A 155 11.37 2.41 22.98
C PHE A 155 12.69 2.51 22.23
N ILE A 156 13.83 2.46 22.94
CA ILE A 156 15.16 2.53 22.31
C ILE A 156 15.38 1.32 21.40
N ILE A 157 15.07 0.10 21.87
CA ILE A 157 15.24 -1.13 21.09
C ILE A 157 14.35 -1.12 19.85
N ASP A 158 13.06 -0.81 20.01
CA ASP A 158 12.12 -0.80 18.89
C ASP A 158 12.43 0.31 17.88
N PHE A 159 12.79 1.50 18.37
CA PHE A 159 13.19 2.61 17.50
C PHE A 159 14.45 2.27 16.70
N ALA A 160 15.48 1.70 17.34
CA ALA A 160 16.69 1.29 16.65
C ALA A 160 16.41 0.24 15.56
N TYR A 161 15.58 -0.77 15.89
CA TYR A 161 15.18 -1.80 14.93
C TYR A 161 14.38 -1.19 13.77
N SER A 162 13.39 -0.35 14.07
CA SER A 162 12.51 0.28 13.07
C SER A 162 13.25 1.25 12.16
N ILE A 163 14.22 2.01 12.68
CA ILE A 163 15.13 2.85 11.87
C ILE A 163 15.99 1.99 10.94
N SER A 164 16.59 0.91 11.46
CA SER A 164 17.40 0.00 10.63
C SER A 164 16.56 -0.58 9.48
N LEU A 165 15.33 -1.00 9.77
CA LEU A 165 14.39 -1.53 8.79
C LEU A 165 13.99 -0.48 7.75
N GLY A 166 13.59 0.70 8.21
CA GLY A 166 13.16 1.81 7.35
C GLY A 166 14.29 2.32 6.44
N ARG A 167 15.54 2.37 6.92
CA ARG A 167 16.70 2.73 6.09
C ARG A 167 17.00 1.69 5.03
N LYS A 168 16.94 0.39 5.37
CA LYS A 168 17.07 -0.68 4.38
C LYS A 168 16.00 -0.57 3.29
N LEU A 169 14.75 -0.33 3.69
CA LEU A 169 13.64 -0.10 2.77
C LEU A 169 13.87 1.13 1.87
N GLY A 170 14.27 2.26 2.45
CA GLY A 170 14.59 3.49 1.73
C GLY A 170 15.70 3.34 0.69
N LEU A 171 16.82 2.77 1.12
CA LEU A 171 17.94 2.49 0.23
C LEU A 171 17.56 1.49 -0.86
N LEU A 172 16.68 0.53 -0.58
CA LEU A 172 16.14 -0.36 -1.61
C LEU A 172 15.16 0.35 -2.55
N LEU A 173 14.37 1.31 -2.07
CA LEU A 173 13.55 2.16 -2.93
C LEU A 173 14.42 2.98 -3.88
N GLU A 174 15.54 3.50 -3.39
CA GLU A 174 16.48 4.35 -4.13
C GLU A 174 17.41 3.55 -5.08
N THR A 175 18.06 2.50 -4.57
CA THR A 175 19.07 1.68 -5.28
C THR A 175 18.58 0.30 -5.67
N GLY A 176 17.64 -0.25 -4.91
CA GLY A 176 17.19 -1.64 -5.01
C GLY A 176 16.22 -1.89 -6.15
N TYR A 177 15.29 -0.99 -6.50
CA TYR A 177 14.44 -1.18 -7.72
C TYR A 177 15.30 -1.27 -8.99
N GLN A 178 16.39 -0.50 -8.99
CA GLN A 178 17.71 -0.73 -9.62
C GLN A 178 18.11 -2.18 -9.97
N ARG A 179 18.11 -3.05 -8.95
CA ARG A 179 18.57 -4.43 -9.02
C ARG A 179 17.43 -5.45 -8.99
N ILE A 180 16.28 -5.11 -8.40
CA ILE A 180 15.08 -5.92 -8.25
C ILE A 180 14.45 -6.23 -9.60
N ILE A 181 14.43 -5.27 -10.54
CA ILE A 181 13.86 -5.50 -11.88
C ILE A 181 14.82 -6.30 -12.77
N THR A 182 16.12 -6.35 -12.45
CA THR A 182 17.05 -7.31 -13.07
C THR A 182 17.05 -8.67 -12.34
N SER A 183 16.29 -8.80 -11.25
CA SER A 183 16.19 -10.02 -10.45
C SER A 183 14.84 -10.69 -10.66
N ASP A 184 14.80 -12.01 -10.46
CA ASP A 184 13.60 -12.83 -10.57
C ASP A 184 12.43 -12.26 -9.72
N PRO A 185 11.19 -12.09 -10.25
CA PRO A 185 10.03 -11.56 -9.49
C PRO A 185 9.76 -12.23 -8.13
N PHE A 186 10.32 -13.42 -7.89
CA PHE A 186 10.18 -14.20 -6.66
C PHE A 186 11.13 -13.75 -5.54
N GLU A 187 12.30 -13.18 -5.88
CA GLU A 187 13.15 -12.52 -4.87
C GLU A 187 12.46 -11.25 -4.35
N LEU A 188 11.74 -10.54 -5.23
CA LEU A 188 10.89 -9.42 -4.84
C LEU A 188 9.75 -9.88 -3.92
N GLU A 189 9.03 -10.95 -4.28
CA GLU A 189 8.02 -11.54 -3.40
C GLU A 189 8.58 -11.88 -2.02
N LYS A 190 9.69 -12.62 -1.97
CA LYS A 190 10.30 -13.09 -0.72
C LYS A 190 10.64 -11.91 0.19
N TRP A 191 11.22 -10.85 -0.37
CA TRP A 191 11.55 -9.65 0.37
C TRP A 191 10.31 -8.86 0.80
N LEU A 192 9.32 -8.63 -0.08
CA LEU A 192 8.09 -7.93 0.26
C LEU A 192 7.30 -8.62 1.38
N ARG A 193 7.39 -9.95 1.46
CA ARG A 193 6.79 -10.73 2.54
C ARG A 193 7.51 -10.51 3.86
N GLN A 194 8.83 -10.36 3.86
CA GLN A 194 9.60 -10.00 5.06
C GLN A 194 9.21 -8.61 5.56
N GLU A 195 8.99 -7.67 4.63
CA GLU A 195 8.75 -6.26 4.94
C GLU A 195 7.27 -5.83 4.86
N LYS A 196 6.35 -6.80 4.93
CA LYS A 196 4.91 -6.62 4.71
C LYS A 196 4.31 -5.46 5.52
N ARG A 197 4.76 -5.30 6.78
CA ARG A 197 4.25 -4.28 7.70
C ARG A 197 4.49 -2.86 7.17
N LEU A 198 5.71 -2.52 6.77
CA LEU A 198 6.04 -1.16 6.33
C LEU A 198 5.31 -0.79 5.03
N VAL A 199 5.22 -1.75 4.09
CA VAL A 199 4.49 -1.56 2.83
C VAL A 199 2.98 -1.37 3.06
N GLN A 200 2.41 -2.04 4.06
CA GLN A 200 0.98 -1.91 4.41
C GLN A 200 0.69 -0.66 5.24
N ALA A 201 1.60 -0.30 6.15
CA ALA A 201 1.46 0.86 7.01
C ALA A 201 1.51 2.15 6.20
N PHE A 202 2.41 2.27 5.23
CA PHE A 202 2.69 3.54 4.56
C PHE A 202 2.31 3.55 3.08
N SER A 203 1.26 4.30 2.73
CA SER A 203 0.74 4.41 1.36
C SER A 203 1.77 4.98 0.37
N ASN A 204 2.66 5.84 0.83
CA ASN A 204 3.69 6.45 -0.02
C ASN A 204 4.76 5.46 -0.45
N ILE A 205 5.22 4.60 0.46
CA ILE A 205 6.12 3.49 0.13
C ILE A 205 5.49 2.66 -0.99
N ARG A 206 4.20 2.35 -0.85
CA ARG A 206 3.44 1.59 -1.84
C ARG A 206 3.29 2.31 -3.19
N LYS A 207 2.95 3.61 -3.17
CA LYS A 207 2.82 4.44 -4.38
C LYS A 207 4.16 4.60 -5.11
N ASN A 208 5.23 4.90 -4.37
CA ASN A 208 6.58 5.04 -4.90
C ASN A 208 7.09 3.72 -5.47
N MET A 209 6.81 2.60 -4.80
CA MET A 209 7.06 1.26 -5.32
C MET A 209 6.31 1.00 -6.63
N SER A 210 5.02 1.36 -6.72
CA SER A 210 4.25 1.24 -7.96
C SER A 210 4.87 2.02 -9.11
N VAL A 211 5.22 3.29 -8.87
CA VAL A 211 5.80 4.19 -9.89
C VAL A 211 7.19 3.70 -10.30
N ALA A 212 8.02 3.28 -9.35
CA ALA A 212 9.36 2.77 -9.61
C ALA A 212 9.32 1.46 -10.42
N ILE A 213 8.37 0.55 -10.10
CA ILE A 213 8.09 -0.65 -10.89
C ILE A 213 7.72 -0.22 -12.32
N SER A 214 6.66 0.57 -12.52
CA SER A 214 6.21 0.96 -13.86
C SER A 214 7.31 1.64 -14.69
N LYS A 215 7.94 2.68 -14.17
CA LYS A 215 8.95 3.50 -14.89
C LYS A 215 10.18 2.71 -15.30
N LYS A 216 10.57 1.70 -14.51
CA LYS A 216 11.75 0.92 -14.81
C LYS A 216 11.44 -0.33 -15.64
N PHE A 217 10.22 -0.85 -15.61
CA PHE A 217 9.77 -1.79 -16.65
C PHE A 217 9.79 -1.14 -18.02
N GLU A 218 9.31 0.10 -18.15
CA GLU A 218 9.41 0.89 -19.37
C GLU A 218 10.87 1.00 -19.86
N ASN A 219 11.83 1.23 -18.96
CA ASN A 219 13.24 1.42 -19.31
C ASN A 219 14.06 0.13 -19.49
N ASN A 220 13.74 -0.96 -18.77
CA ASN A 220 14.51 -2.21 -18.74
C ASN A 220 13.77 -3.39 -19.40
N LEU A 221 12.70 -3.13 -20.16
CA LEU A 221 11.91 -4.13 -20.85
C LEU A 221 12.81 -5.17 -21.54
N GLY A 222 13.86 -4.71 -22.24
CA GLY A 222 14.79 -5.56 -22.99
C GLY A 222 15.59 -6.61 -22.19
N VAL A 223 15.94 -6.34 -20.93
CA VAL A 223 16.77 -7.24 -20.10
C VAL A 223 15.91 -8.30 -19.40
N VAL A 224 14.74 -7.90 -18.88
CA VAL A 224 13.79 -8.88 -18.30
C VAL A 224 13.22 -9.78 -19.38
N LEU A 225 13.04 -9.21 -20.58
CA LEU A 225 12.73 -9.95 -21.79
C LEU A 225 13.81 -10.96 -22.18
N GLU A 226 15.06 -10.80 -21.72
CA GLU A 226 16.16 -11.69 -22.11
C GLU A 226 16.15 -13.01 -21.32
N GLN A 227 15.82 -12.94 -20.03
CA GLN A 227 15.70 -14.12 -19.17
C GLN A 227 14.53 -15.02 -19.56
N TYR A 228 13.42 -14.41 -19.99
CA TYR A 228 12.25 -15.13 -20.48
C TYR A 228 12.15 -15.10 -22.00
N LYS A 229 13.21 -14.74 -22.73
CA LYS A 229 13.19 -14.49 -24.19
C LYS A 229 12.73 -15.68 -24.99
N SER A 230 13.01 -16.90 -24.54
CA SER A 230 12.55 -18.14 -25.18
C SER A 230 11.04 -18.37 -25.04
N ILE A 231 10.41 -17.79 -24.01
CA ILE A 231 8.97 -17.87 -23.72
C ILE A 231 8.23 -16.61 -24.21
N LEU A 232 8.86 -15.44 -24.07
CA LEU A 232 8.37 -14.11 -24.48
C LEU A 232 8.73 -13.76 -25.94
N SER A 233 9.52 -14.57 -26.64
CA SER A 233 9.70 -14.51 -28.10
C SER A 233 8.39 -14.75 -28.86
N LEU A 234 7.34 -15.16 -28.16
CA LEU A 234 5.93 -15.01 -28.55
C LEU A 234 5.50 -13.54 -28.61
N LYS A 235 6.34 -12.68 -29.22
CA LYS A 235 6.08 -11.26 -29.49
C LYS A 235 4.80 -11.06 -30.32
N ASN A 236 4.39 -12.12 -31.01
CA ASN A 236 3.08 -12.27 -31.62
C ASN A 236 2.44 -13.54 -31.04
N ILE A 237 1.81 -13.49 -29.87
CA ILE A 237 0.75 -14.46 -29.54
C ILE A 237 -0.38 -14.14 -30.51
N ASP A 238 -0.26 -14.67 -31.73
CA ASP A 238 -1.35 -14.64 -32.69
C ASP A 238 -2.37 -15.66 -32.18
N VAL A 239 -3.42 -15.10 -31.58
CA VAL A 239 -4.49 -15.79 -30.85
C VAL A 239 -5.12 -16.94 -31.66
N LYS A 240 -4.93 -16.92 -32.98
CA LYS A 240 -5.34 -17.97 -33.92
C LYS A 240 -4.59 -19.30 -33.81
N PHE A 241 -3.47 -19.37 -33.08
CA PHE A 241 -2.57 -20.54 -33.04
C PHE A 241 -2.32 -21.08 -31.62
N LEU A 242 -3.29 -20.92 -30.70
CA LEU A 242 -3.22 -21.55 -29.39
C LEU A 242 -3.46 -23.07 -29.50
N ASP A 243 -2.44 -23.80 -29.94
CA ASP A 243 -2.46 -25.26 -30.12
C ASP A 243 -2.03 -26.02 -28.84
N ASP A 244 -1.85 -25.32 -27.72
CA ASP A 244 -1.48 -25.92 -26.44
C ASP A 244 -2.73 -26.51 -25.75
N ILE A 245 -2.95 -27.81 -25.98
CA ILE A 245 -4.11 -28.55 -25.48
C ILE A 245 -4.23 -28.43 -23.95
N GLU A 246 -3.12 -28.54 -23.22
CA GLU A 246 -3.16 -28.52 -21.74
C GLU A 246 -3.53 -27.12 -21.22
N TYR A 247 -3.05 -26.05 -21.89
CA TYR A 247 -3.53 -24.70 -21.60
C TYR A 247 -5.02 -24.57 -21.86
N ILE A 248 -5.51 -25.02 -23.02
CA ILE A 248 -6.93 -24.95 -23.38
C ILE A 248 -7.77 -25.72 -22.36
N GLU A 249 -7.38 -26.92 -21.96
CA GLU A 249 -8.07 -27.71 -20.92
C GLU A 249 -8.18 -26.96 -19.58
N CYS A 250 -7.20 -26.11 -19.24
CA CYS A 250 -7.26 -25.31 -18.01
C CYS A 250 -8.35 -24.22 -18.06
N VAL A 251 -8.60 -23.63 -19.23
CA VAL A 251 -9.39 -22.39 -19.37
C VAL A 251 -10.58 -22.49 -20.32
N LYS A 252 -10.86 -23.66 -20.89
CA LYS A 252 -11.90 -23.88 -21.92
C LYS A 252 -13.27 -23.38 -21.48
N ASP A 253 -13.67 -23.72 -20.25
CA ASP A 253 -14.92 -23.30 -19.63
C ASP A 253 -15.07 -21.77 -19.59
N ILE A 254 -13.97 -21.04 -19.41
CA ILE A 254 -13.95 -19.57 -19.40
C ILE A 254 -13.95 -19.02 -20.84
N LEU A 255 -13.10 -19.57 -21.73
CA LEU A 255 -12.96 -19.09 -23.11
C LEU A 255 -14.22 -19.27 -23.95
N GLU A 256 -15.01 -20.31 -23.67
CA GLU A 256 -16.26 -20.59 -24.37
C GLU A 256 -17.47 -19.87 -23.75
N HIS A 257 -17.33 -19.25 -22.57
CA HIS A 257 -18.45 -18.65 -21.86
C HIS A 257 -18.92 -17.34 -22.54
N PRO A 258 -20.23 -17.18 -22.86
CA PRO A 258 -20.74 -16.01 -23.57
C PRO A 258 -20.46 -14.67 -22.87
N GLU A 259 -20.59 -14.62 -21.54
CA GLU A 259 -20.30 -13.39 -20.78
C GLU A 259 -18.82 -13.01 -20.82
N PHE A 260 -17.90 -13.99 -20.78
CA PHE A 260 -16.47 -13.72 -20.87
C PHE A 260 -16.11 -13.20 -22.26
N LEU A 261 -16.70 -13.76 -23.32
CA LEU A 261 -16.48 -13.32 -24.70
C LEU A 261 -16.87 -11.85 -24.95
N LYS A 262 -17.75 -11.25 -24.13
CA LYS A 262 -18.08 -9.83 -24.22
C LYS A 262 -16.87 -8.92 -23.97
N THR A 263 -15.83 -9.39 -23.28
CA THR A 263 -14.57 -8.64 -23.07
C THR A 263 -13.88 -8.23 -24.39
N LYS A 264 -14.19 -8.90 -25.51
CA LYS A 264 -13.74 -8.51 -26.86
C LYS A 264 -14.24 -7.12 -27.28
N ASN A 265 -15.36 -6.67 -26.73
CA ASN A 265 -16.00 -5.40 -27.10
C ASN A 265 -15.50 -4.21 -26.28
N PHE A 266 -14.72 -4.45 -25.22
CA PHE A 266 -14.22 -3.41 -24.33
C PHE A 266 -12.73 -3.19 -24.55
N LYS A 267 -12.29 -1.92 -24.65
CA LYS A 267 -10.89 -1.57 -24.88
C LYS A 267 -10.11 -1.47 -23.58
N HIS A 268 -9.02 -2.24 -23.44
CA HIS A 268 -8.08 -2.08 -22.34
C HIS A 268 -7.04 -1.00 -22.69
N HIS A 269 -6.32 -1.17 -23.81
CA HIS A 269 -5.41 -0.16 -24.39
C HIS A 269 -5.67 0.03 -25.89
N GLN A 270 -4.76 -0.45 -26.74
CA GLN A 270 -4.95 -0.55 -28.20
C GLN A 270 -5.64 -1.87 -28.59
N SER A 271 -5.72 -2.81 -27.66
CA SER A 271 -6.35 -4.12 -27.77
C SER A 271 -7.64 -4.19 -26.95
N SER A 272 -8.44 -5.23 -27.21
CA SER A 272 -9.57 -5.57 -26.34
C SER A 272 -9.08 -6.10 -24.99
N ILE A 273 -9.94 -6.05 -23.95
CA ILE A 273 -9.66 -6.72 -22.67
C ILE A 273 -9.36 -8.19 -22.92
N PHE A 274 -10.14 -8.85 -23.80
CA PHE A 274 -9.95 -10.26 -24.15
C PHE A 274 -8.51 -10.57 -24.61
N ASP A 275 -7.98 -9.78 -25.55
CA ASP A 275 -6.63 -10.01 -26.08
C ASP A 275 -5.55 -9.79 -25.01
N HIS A 276 -5.76 -8.81 -24.14
CA HIS A 276 -4.85 -8.50 -23.04
C HIS A 276 -4.78 -9.66 -22.04
N VAL A 277 -5.93 -10.06 -21.49
CA VAL A 277 -6.00 -11.11 -20.47
C VAL A 277 -5.55 -12.47 -20.99
N LEU A 278 -5.79 -12.75 -22.27
CA LEU A 278 -5.36 -14.00 -22.89
C LEU A 278 -3.84 -14.12 -22.97
N LYS A 279 -3.14 -13.02 -23.33
CA LYS A 279 -1.66 -12.99 -23.33
C LYS A 279 -1.10 -13.17 -21.93
N VAL A 280 -1.65 -12.46 -20.94
CA VAL A 280 -1.23 -12.55 -19.54
C VAL A 280 -1.44 -13.98 -19.02
N SER A 281 -2.61 -14.56 -19.26
CA SER A 281 -2.96 -15.93 -18.89
C SER A 281 -2.00 -16.96 -19.46
N PHE A 282 -1.75 -16.92 -20.77
CA PHE A 282 -0.89 -17.89 -21.44
C PHE A 282 0.57 -17.82 -20.97
N LEU A 283 1.10 -16.62 -20.78
CA LEU A 283 2.45 -16.42 -20.24
C LEU A 283 2.55 -16.91 -18.79
N ALA A 284 1.54 -16.62 -17.96
CA ALA A 284 1.48 -17.07 -16.58
C ALA A 284 1.46 -18.59 -16.50
N TYR A 285 0.66 -19.24 -17.35
CA TYR A 285 0.62 -20.69 -17.51
C TYR A 285 1.99 -21.27 -17.87
N LYS A 286 2.63 -20.79 -18.95
CA LYS A 286 3.93 -21.32 -19.42
C LYS A 286 5.02 -21.22 -18.34
N ILE A 287 5.11 -20.06 -17.70
CA ILE A 287 6.13 -19.81 -16.66
C ILE A 287 5.86 -20.66 -15.42
N SER A 288 4.61 -20.74 -14.95
CA SER A 288 4.24 -21.58 -13.81
C SER A 288 4.48 -23.07 -14.10
N ARG A 289 4.17 -23.54 -15.31
CA ARG A 289 4.39 -24.93 -15.73
C ARG A 289 5.86 -25.29 -15.70
N GLN A 290 6.73 -24.47 -16.29
CA GLN A 290 8.17 -24.70 -16.30
C GLN A 290 8.78 -24.72 -14.89
N ARG A 291 8.16 -24.02 -13.92
CA ARG A 291 8.61 -23.98 -12.53
C ARG A 291 7.96 -25.02 -11.62
N GLY A 292 7.06 -25.86 -12.14
CA GLY A 292 6.32 -26.84 -11.35
C GLY A 292 5.34 -26.22 -10.35
N TRP A 293 4.79 -25.05 -10.67
CA TRP A 293 3.79 -24.34 -9.86
C TRP A 293 2.37 -24.68 -10.28
N ASP A 294 1.37 -24.07 -9.62
CA ASP A 294 -0.04 -24.23 -9.97
C ASP A 294 -0.37 -23.46 -11.26
N TYR A 295 0.08 -24.02 -12.38
CA TYR A 295 -0.09 -23.44 -13.71
C TYR A 295 -1.56 -23.34 -14.13
N ARG A 296 -2.43 -24.23 -13.61
CA ARG A 296 -3.88 -24.18 -13.88
C ARG A 296 -4.50 -22.95 -13.23
N SER A 297 -4.23 -22.71 -11.96
CA SER A 297 -4.69 -21.50 -11.27
C SER A 297 -4.09 -20.23 -11.88
N ALA A 298 -2.81 -20.26 -12.27
CA ALA A 298 -2.17 -19.13 -12.96
C ALA A 298 -2.85 -18.80 -14.30
N ALA A 299 -3.19 -19.81 -15.10
CA ALA A 299 -3.93 -19.64 -16.35
C ALA A 299 -5.31 -19.03 -16.08
N ARG A 300 -6.12 -19.67 -15.23
CA ARG A 300 -7.51 -19.26 -14.97
C ARG A 300 -7.59 -17.88 -14.32
N GLY A 301 -6.83 -17.66 -13.25
CA GLY A 301 -6.75 -16.36 -12.59
C GLY A 301 -6.21 -15.27 -13.51
N GLY A 302 -5.20 -15.58 -14.32
CA GLY A 302 -4.65 -14.66 -15.32
C GLY A 302 -5.65 -14.32 -16.44
N LEU A 303 -6.58 -15.22 -16.78
CA LEU A 303 -7.59 -14.95 -17.79
C LEU A 303 -8.73 -14.07 -17.26
N LEU A 304 -9.03 -14.19 -15.96
CA LEU A 304 -10.14 -13.52 -15.30
C LEU A 304 -9.76 -12.24 -14.55
N HIS A 305 -8.47 -11.91 -14.41
CA HIS A 305 -8.01 -10.81 -13.55
C HIS A 305 -8.66 -9.47 -13.87
N ASP A 306 -8.96 -9.28 -15.15
CA ASP A 306 -9.51 -8.05 -15.73
C ASP A 306 -10.93 -8.25 -16.28
N PHE A 307 -11.67 -9.24 -15.76
CA PHE A 307 -13.02 -9.59 -16.24
C PHE A 307 -14.09 -8.58 -15.77
N PHE A 308 -13.96 -7.34 -16.20
CA PHE A 308 -14.96 -6.28 -16.06
C PHE A 308 -15.58 -5.96 -17.43
N LEU A 309 -16.87 -5.62 -17.43
CA LEU A 309 -17.68 -5.46 -18.65
C LEU A 309 -18.21 -4.02 -18.77
N TYR A 310 -17.32 -3.04 -18.72
CA TYR A 310 -17.64 -1.61 -18.89
C TYR A 310 -16.45 -0.85 -19.48
N ASP A 311 -16.70 0.28 -20.15
CA ASP A 311 -15.65 1.19 -20.62
C ASP A 311 -15.15 2.08 -19.47
N TRP A 312 -13.92 1.85 -19.03
CA TRP A 312 -13.31 2.63 -17.96
C TRP A 312 -12.84 4.02 -18.39
N ARG A 313 -12.81 4.33 -19.70
CA ARG A 313 -12.52 5.67 -20.22
C ARG A 313 -13.77 6.54 -20.28
N ASP A 314 -14.95 5.93 -20.37
CA ASP A 314 -16.22 6.65 -20.27
C ASP A 314 -16.64 6.78 -18.81
N GLY A 315 -16.71 8.01 -18.31
CA GLY A 315 -17.15 8.32 -16.96
C GLY A 315 -18.65 8.10 -16.74
N ASN A 316 -19.44 7.99 -17.81
CA ASN A 316 -20.89 7.84 -17.77
C ASN A 316 -21.37 6.42 -18.14
N ASP A 317 -20.45 5.47 -18.34
CA ASP A 317 -20.81 4.09 -18.61
C ASP A 317 -21.68 3.52 -17.46
N PRO A 318 -22.88 2.97 -17.74
CA PRO A 318 -23.82 2.50 -16.73
C PRO A 318 -23.30 1.30 -15.93
N GLY A 319 -22.35 0.53 -16.48
CA GLY A 319 -21.69 -0.58 -15.78
C GLY A 319 -20.59 -0.12 -14.82
N ARG A 320 -20.26 1.18 -14.80
CA ARG A 320 -19.18 1.72 -13.99
C ARG A 320 -19.65 2.03 -12.56
N PRO A 321 -19.05 1.41 -11.52
CA PRO A 321 -19.48 1.64 -10.14
C PRO A 321 -19.17 3.05 -9.63
N THR A 322 -18.16 3.74 -10.18
CA THR A 322 -17.79 5.12 -9.81
C THR A 322 -17.10 5.87 -10.94
N LYS A 323 -17.37 7.18 -11.06
CA LYS A 323 -16.68 8.09 -12.03
C LYS A 323 -15.16 8.07 -11.91
N ASN A 324 -14.60 7.94 -10.70
CA ASN A 324 -13.16 7.91 -10.43
C ASN A 324 -12.72 6.58 -9.78
N PHE A 325 -11.41 6.33 -9.71
CA PHE A 325 -10.79 5.18 -9.00
C PHE A 325 -10.95 3.78 -9.62
N HIS A 326 -11.11 3.67 -10.95
CA HIS A 326 -11.20 2.37 -11.64
C HIS A 326 -10.08 1.40 -11.21
N GLY A 327 -8.81 1.83 -11.23
CA GLY A 327 -7.66 0.99 -10.85
C GLY A 327 -7.64 0.49 -9.40
N PHE A 328 -8.45 1.06 -8.49
CA PHE A 328 -8.58 0.60 -7.11
C PHE A 328 -9.76 -0.36 -6.90
N ARG A 329 -10.63 -0.53 -7.92
CA ARG A 329 -11.93 -1.21 -7.76
C ARG A 329 -12.21 -2.28 -8.79
N HIS A 330 -11.65 -2.22 -10.00
CA HIS A 330 -12.00 -3.19 -11.03
C HIS A 330 -11.61 -4.62 -10.64
N SER A 331 -10.55 -4.81 -9.85
CA SER A 331 -10.18 -6.14 -9.37
C SER A 331 -11.27 -6.79 -8.52
N LYS A 332 -12.07 -5.99 -7.81
CA LYS A 332 -13.24 -6.47 -7.09
C LYS A 332 -14.40 -6.80 -8.04
N VAL A 333 -14.67 -5.94 -9.02
CA VAL A 333 -15.71 -6.21 -10.03
C VAL A 333 -15.38 -7.47 -10.83
N ALA A 334 -14.12 -7.63 -11.24
CA ALA A 334 -13.63 -8.82 -11.92
C ALA A 334 -13.80 -10.08 -11.08
N LEU A 335 -13.48 -10.01 -9.78
CA LEU A 335 -13.70 -11.13 -8.87
C LEU A 335 -15.20 -11.46 -8.72
N ASP A 336 -16.04 -10.45 -8.51
CA ASP A 336 -17.49 -10.62 -8.31
C ASP A 336 -18.14 -11.23 -9.58
N ASN A 337 -17.78 -10.74 -10.77
CA ASN A 337 -18.20 -11.32 -12.05
C ASN A 337 -17.74 -12.76 -12.22
N SER A 338 -16.49 -13.06 -11.84
CA SER A 338 -15.93 -14.40 -11.97
C SER A 338 -16.59 -15.39 -11.03
N LEU A 339 -16.83 -15.02 -9.77
CA LEU A 339 -17.51 -15.86 -8.77
C LEU A 339 -18.98 -16.11 -9.09
N ALA A 340 -19.62 -15.21 -9.85
CA ALA A 340 -20.98 -15.40 -10.30
C ALA A 340 -21.13 -16.47 -11.39
N LEU A 341 -20.05 -16.78 -12.13
CA LEU A 341 -20.10 -17.61 -13.33
C LEU A 341 -19.21 -18.86 -13.26
N PHE A 342 -18.17 -18.85 -12.44
CA PHE A 342 -17.16 -19.91 -12.38
C PHE A 342 -16.85 -20.32 -10.94
N GLU A 343 -16.55 -21.60 -10.76
CA GLU A 343 -15.98 -22.08 -9.50
C GLU A 343 -14.50 -21.71 -9.43
N LEU A 344 -14.16 -20.88 -8.45
CA LEU A 344 -12.79 -20.39 -8.26
C LEU A 344 -12.17 -20.88 -6.96
N ASN A 345 -10.93 -21.35 -7.04
CA ASN A 345 -10.14 -21.70 -5.87
C ASN A 345 -9.47 -20.46 -5.23
N LYS A 346 -8.81 -20.67 -4.08
CA LYS A 346 -8.20 -19.56 -3.32
C LYS A 346 -7.05 -18.87 -4.06
N VAL A 347 -6.31 -19.56 -4.95
CA VAL A 347 -5.21 -19.00 -5.73
C VAL A 347 -5.76 -18.10 -6.83
N GLU A 348 -6.75 -18.59 -7.57
CA GLU A 348 -7.44 -17.86 -8.65
C GLU A 348 -8.09 -16.58 -8.11
N GLN A 349 -8.84 -16.66 -7.01
CA GLN A 349 -9.45 -15.49 -6.36
C GLN A 349 -8.39 -14.46 -5.91
N ASP A 350 -7.25 -14.92 -5.40
CA ASP A 350 -6.15 -14.07 -4.94
C ASP A 350 -5.44 -13.36 -6.11
N ILE A 351 -5.24 -14.05 -7.23
CA ILE A 351 -4.75 -13.48 -8.49
C ILE A 351 -5.67 -12.33 -8.90
N ILE A 352 -6.97 -12.60 -9.05
CA ILE A 352 -7.93 -11.63 -9.58
C ILE A 352 -8.02 -10.40 -8.68
N ILE A 353 -8.20 -10.58 -7.36
CA ILE A 353 -8.44 -9.44 -6.47
C ILE A 353 -7.19 -8.58 -6.21
N LYS A 354 -5.98 -9.10 -6.47
CA LYS A 354 -4.70 -8.45 -6.10
C LYS A 354 -3.76 -8.15 -7.26
N HIS A 355 -4.15 -8.41 -8.51
CA HIS A 355 -3.28 -8.14 -9.67
C HIS A 355 -2.86 -6.64 -9.78
N MET A 356 -3.70 -5.73 -9.26
CA MET A 356 -3.39 -4.31 -9.17
C MET A 356 -2.42 -3.92 -8.06
N TRP A 357 -1.94 -4.86 -7.24
CA TRP A 357 -0.84 -4.57 -6.34
C TRP A 357 0.40 -4.11 -7.15
N PRO A 358 1.20 -3.13 -6.70
CA PRO A 358 1.11 -2.41 -5.43
C PRO A 358 0.12 -1.24 -5.40
N LEU A 359 -0.60 -0.88 -6.46
CA LEU A 359 -1.59 0.21 -6.37
C LEU A 359 -2.61 -0.05 -5.25
N THR A 360 -3.13 -1.28 -5.17
CA THR A 360 -4.01 -1.74 -4.09
C THR A 360 -3.23 -2.19 -2.84
N PRO A 361 -3.78 -2.01 -1.62
CA PRO A 361 -3.08 -2.29 -0.35
C PRO A 361 -2.83 -3.78 -0.07
N ARG A 362 -3.59 -4.68 -0.69
CA ARG A 362 -3.57 -6.11 -0.38
C ARG A 362 -2.43 -6.81 -1.13
N ILE A 363 -1.44 -7.32 -0.40
CA ILE A 363 -0.28 -8.02 -0.96
C ILE A 363 -0.71 -9.41 -1.47
N PRO A 364 -0.29 -9.82 -2.68
CA PRO A 364 -0.51 -11.15 -3.23
C PRO A 364 -0.06 -12.26 -2.26
N LYS A 365 -0.85 -13.32 -2.14
CA LYS A 365 -0.61 -14.42 -1.19
C LYS A 365 0.10 -15.60 -1.84
N TYR A 366 -0.02 -15.79 -3.14
CA TYR A 366 0.57 -16.92 -3.87
C TYR A 366 1.62 -16.44 -4.89
N LYS A 367 2.54 -17.32 -5.28
CA LYS A 367 3.62 -16.98 -6.23
C LYS A 367 3.05 -16.68 -7.61
N GLU A 368 2.02 -17.42 -7.99
CA GLU A 368 1.22 -17.25 -9.19
C GLU A 368 0.57 -15.86 -9.23
N SER A 369 0.11 -15.36 -8.08
CA SER A 369 -0.44 -14.01 -7.95
C SER A 369 0.62 -12.93 -8.19
N PHE A 370 1.83 -13.08 -7.67
CA PHE A 370 2.95 -12.18 -7.99
C PHE A 370 3.35 -12.24 -9.46
N LEU A 371 3.33 -13.44 -10.06
CA LEU A 371 3.61 -13.62 -11.49
C LEU A 371 2.59 -12.88 -12.36
N VAL A 372 1.29 -13.01 -12.08
CA VAL A 372 0.25 -12.32 -12.86
C VAL A 372 0.33 -10.80 -12.69
N VAL A 373 0.57 -10.29 -11.48
CA VAL A 373 0.84 -8.85 -11.23
C VAL A 373 1.95 -8.32 -12.14
N PHE A 374 3.03 -9.10 -12.31
CA PHE A 374 4.18 -8.75 -13.12
C PHE A 374 3.83 -8.79 -14.62
N LEU A 375 3.18 -9.86 -15.07
CA LEU A 375 2.87 -10.09 -16.48
C LEU A 375 1.82 -9.11 -17.01
N ASP A 376 0.81 -8.79 -16.21
CA ASP A 376 -0.19 -7.74 -16.48
C ASP A 376 0.49 -6.42 -16.91
N LYS A 377 1.37 -5.88 -16.06
CA LYS A 377 2.10 -4.62 -16.33
C LYS A 377 3.01 -4.73 -17.54
N TYR A 378 3.66 -5.88 -17.71
CA TYR A 378 4.51 -6.14 -18.87
C TYR A 378 3.72 -6.09 -20.18
N VAL A 379 2.60 -6.82 -20.25
CA VAL A 379 1.74 -6.86 -21.45
C VAL A 379 1.13 -5.48 -21.70
N ALA A 380 0.61 -4.80 -20.68
CA ALA A 380 0.06 -3.45 -20.78
C ALA A 380 1.07 -2.44 -21.34
N THR A 381 2.31 -2.48 -20.83
CA THR A 381 3.40 -1.59 -21.31
C THR A 381 3.74 -1.87 -22.77
N TYR A 382 3.83 -3.15 -23.16
CA TYR A 382 4.12 -3.56 -24.53
C TYR A 382 3.01 -3.11 -25.51
N GLU A 383 1.75 -3.27 -25.12
CA GLU A 383 0.58 -2.84 -25.90
C GLU A 383 0.52 -1.31 -26.07
N PHE A 384 1.05 -0.56 -25.10
CA PHE A 384 1.14 0.90 -25.19
C PHE A 384 2.24 1.36 -26.15
N TRP A 385 3.41 0.71 -26.14
CA TRP A 385 4.58 1.11 -26.92
C TRP A 385 4.51 0.71 -28.40
N ASN A 386 3.93 -0.45 -28.72
CA ASN A 386 3.84 -0.94 -30.11
C ASN A 386 2.66 -0.35 -30.89
N LYS A 387 2.46 0.97 -30.80
CA LYS A 387 1.50 1.68 -31.66
C LYS A 387 1.79 1.35 -33.13
N PRO A 388 0.82 0.84 -33.90
CA PRO A 388 0.92 0.97 -35.35
C PRO A 388 1.01 2.47 -35.66
N LYS A 389 2.07 2.90 -36.36
CA LYS A 389 2.13 4.25 -36.92
C LYS A 389 0.81 4.43 -37.68
N LYS A 390 0.03 5.45 -37.33
CA LYS A 390 -1.14 5.85 -38.13
C LYS A 390 -0.64 6.00 -39.57
N LYS A 391 -1.11 5.12 -40.46
CA LYS A 391 -0.97 5.32 -41.90
C LYS A 391 -1.90 6.43 -42.33
#